data_AF-X1GFP5-F1
#
_entry.id   AF-X1GFP5-F1
#
_cell.length_a   1.000
_cell.length_b   1.000
_cell.length_c   1.000
_cell.angle_alpha   90.00
_cell.angle_beta   90.00
_cell.angle_gamma   90.00
#
_symmetry.space_group_name_H-M   'P 1'
#
loop_
_entity.id
_entity.type
_entity.pdbx_description
1 polymer ?
#
loop_
_entity_poly.entity_id
_entity_poly.type
_entity_poly.pdbx_seq_one_letter_code
_entity_poly.pdbx_strand_id
1 'polypeptide(L)' 'MVFKNYDVEKEILDIMLMLKGITLKIKGGKIREIITGSCKGKGIIMCENFKIMEKETESFPLPG' A
#
# COMPACT_ATOMS: atom_id res chain seq x y z
N MET A 1 -28.38 -10.88 -12.80
CA MET A 1 -27.47 -9.83 -12.32
C MET A 1 -26.53 -9.52 -13.48
N VAL A 2 -26.73 -8.39 -14.14
CA VAL A 2 -25.97 -8.01 -15.34
C VAL A 2 -24.70 -7.30 -14.88
N PHE A 3 -23.53 -7.90 -15.08
CA PHE A 3 -22.26 -7.20 -14.94
C PHE A 3 -22.07 -6.35 -16.20
N LYS A 4 -22.24 -5.04 -16.09
CA LYS A 4 -21.86 -4.10 -17.14
C LYS A 4 -20.33 -4.00 -17.14
N ASN A 5 -19.71 -4.26 -18.30
CA ASN A 5 -18.34 -3.84 -18.55
C ASN A 5 -18.35 -2.32 -18.62
N TYR A 6 -17.73 -1.67 -17.64
CA TYR A 6 -17.37 -0.27 -17.73
C TYR A 6 -15.96 -0.24 -18.34
N ASP A 7 -15.80 0.42 -19.48
CA ASP A 7 -14.48 0.87 -19.94
C ASP A 7 -14.00 1.91 -18.92
N VAL A 8 -13.20 1.47 -17.94
CA VAL A 8 -12.72 2.32 -16.85
C VAL A 8 -11.48 3.08 -17.33
N GLU A 9 -11.66 4.30 -17.81
CA GLU A 9 -10.57 5.09 -18.40
C GLU A 9 -9.53 5.60 -17.38
N LYS A 10 -9.72 5.42 -16.06
CA LYS A 10 -8.66 5.62 -15.06
C LYS A 10 -8.99 5.04 -13.68
N GLU A 11 -8.41 3.88 -13.37
CA GLU A 11 -8.33 3.38 -11.99
C GLU A 11 -7.05 3.89 -11.32
N ILE A 12 -7.18 4.58 -10.19
CA ILE A 12 -6.05 5.05 -9.39
C ILE A 12 -5.99 4.20 -8.11
N LEU A 13 -4.83 3.60 -7.86
CA LEU A 13 -4.53 2.87 -6.65
C LEU A 13 -3.57 3.70 -5.79
N ASP A 14 -4.09 4.21 -4.67
CA ASP A 14 -3.28 4.90 -3.66
C ASP A 14 -2.96 3.95 -2.50
N ILE A 15 -1.66 3.79 -2.22
CA ILE A 15 -1.16 2.94 -1.12
C ILE A 15 -0.36 3.79 -0.16
N MET A 16 -0.72 3.72 1.12
CA MET A 16 0.03 4.30 2.23
C MET A 16 0.54 3.19 3.14
N LEU A 17 1.82 3.24 3.49
CA LEU A 17 2.45 2.31 4.42
C LEU A 17 2.89 3.06 5.67
N MET A 18 2.45 2.59 6.84
CA MET A 18 2.91 3.07 8.13
C MET A 18 3.93 2.09 8.68
N LEU A 19 5.12 2.59 9.00
CA LEU A 19 6.28 1.80 9.41
C LEU A 19 6.59 2.07 10.89
N LYS A 20 6.82 1.02 11.69
CA LYS A 20 7.15 1.14 13.11
C LYS A 20 8.30 0.23 13.50
N GLY A 21 9.22 0.74 14.33
CA GLY A 21 10.34 -0.04 14.89
C GLY A 21 11.27 -0.61 13.82
N ILE A 22 11.51 0.13 12.74
CA ILE A 22 12.23 -0.38 11.58
C ILE A 22 13.74 -0.20 11.74
N THR A 23 14.48 -1.27 11.46
CA THR A 23 15.94 -1.22 11.29
C THR A 23 16.29 -1.27 9.81
N LEU A 24 16.96 -0.22 9.32
CA LEU A 24 17.37 -0.06 7.93
C LEU A 24 18.90 -0.18 7.80
N LYS A 25 19.37 -0.90 6.78
CA LYS A 25 20.75 -0.74 6.31
C LYS A 25 20.78 0.35 5.24
N ILE A 26 21.48 1.45 5.53
CA ILE A 26 21.61 2.59 4.63
C ILE A 26 23.05 2.65 4.09
N LYS A 27 23.20 2.79 2.77
CA LYS A 27 24.52 2.98 2.14
C LYS A 27 24.42 3.95 0.97
N GLY A 28 25.19 5.04 1.03
CA GLY A 28 25.19 6.09 0.02
C GLY A 28 23.87 6.84 -0.08
N GLY A 29 23.24 7.15 1.06
CA GLY A 29 21.96 7.86 1.12
C GLY A 29 20.75 7.05 0.65
N LYS A 30 20.92 5.75 0.35
CA LYS A 30 19.84 4.85 -0.10
C LYS A 30 19.62 3.73 0.90
N ILE A 31 18.35 3.38 1.12
CA ILE A 31 17.96 2.16 1.84
C ILE A 31 18.36 0.96 0.98
N ARG A 32 19.12 0.03 1.56
CA ARG A 32 19.57 -1.20 0.90
C ARG A 32 18.81 -2.43 1.35
N GLU A 33 18.42 -2.44 2.62
CA GLU A 33 17.75 -3.58 3.24
C GLU A 33 16.90 -3.12 4.43
N ILE A 34 15.78 -3.80 4.62
CA ILE A 34 14.92 -3.69 5.80
C ILE A 34 15.12 -4.98 6.59
N ILE A 35 15.66 -4.89 7.81
CA ILE A 35 16.02 -6.07 8.61
C ILE A 35 14.85 -6.52 9.48
N THR A 36 14.11 -5.58 10.07
CA THR A 36 13.01 -5.89 10.97
C THR A 36 12.10 -4.69 11.11
N GLY A 37 10.94 -4.91 11.71
CA GLY A 37 9.94 -3.90 12.04
C GLY A 37 8.54 -4.45 11.87
N SER A 38 7.55 -3.58 11.99
CA SER A 38 6.19 -3.88 11.58
C SER A 38 5.68 -2.84 10.60
N CYS A 39 4.76 -3.25 9.73
CA CYS A 39 4.05 -2.32 8.88
C CYS A 39 2.55 -2.55 8.88
N LYS A 40 1.83 -1.45 8.67
CA LYS A 40 0.38 -1.41 8.47
C LYS A 40 0.13 -0.73 7.13
N GLY A 41 -0.62 -1.39 6.26
CA GLY A 41 -0.96 -0.87 4.94
C GLY A 41 -2.36 -0.29 4.91
N LYS A 42 -2.54 0.78 4.14
CA LYS A 42 -3.84 1.32 3.75
C LYS A 42 -3.87 1.49 2.25
N GLY A 43 -4.90 0.97 1.60
CA GLY A 43 -5.08 1.04 0.15
C GLY A 43 -6.44 1.63 -0.19
N ILE A 44 -6.49 2.50 -1.20
CA ILE A 44 -7.73 3.08 -1.73
C ILE A 44 -7.74 2.87 -3.24
N ILE A 45 -8.84 2.34 -3.76
CA ILE A 45 -9.11 2.23 -5.20
C ILE A 45 -10.12 3.30 -5.57
N MET A 46 -9.73 4.19 -6.47
CA MET A 46 -10.55 5.25 -7.03
C MET A 46 -10.84 4.97 -8.50
N CYS A 47 -12.07 5.20 -8.94
CA CYS A 47 -12.41 5.40 -10.34
C CYS A 47 -12.85 6.85 -10.48
N GLU A 48 -12.08 7.63 -11.25
CA GLU A 48 -12.20 9.08 -11.27
C GLU A 48 -12.18 9.67 -9.84
N ASN A 49 -13.24 10.38 -9.43
CA ASN A 49 -13.38 10.96 -8.09
C ASN A 49 -14.21 10.07 -7.14
N PHE A 50 -14.54 8.84 -7.54
CA PHE A 50 -15.36 7.92 -6.77
C PHE A 50 -14.51 6.83 -6.09
N LYS A 51 -14.62 6.73 -4.77
CA LYS A 51 -13.93 5.68 -3.99
C LYS A 51 -14.68 4.36 -4.11
N ILE A 52 -14.11 3.43 -4.86
CA ILE A 52 -14.66 2.08 -5.06
C ILE A 52 -14.41 1.23 -3.82
N MET A 53 -13.19 1.28 -3.28
CA MET A 53 -12.78 0.42 -2.17
C MET A 53 -11.75 1.11 -1.30
N GLU A 54 -11.83 0.87 0.00
CA GLU A 54 -10.79 1.22 0.97
C GLU A 54 -10.53 0.01 1.84
N LYS A 55 -9.25 -0.30 2.05
CA LYS A 55 -8.85 -1.40 2.91
C LYS A 55 -7.66 -1.01 3.76
N GLU A 56 -7.71 -1.39 5.02
CA GLU A 56 -6.58 -1.30 5.93
C GLU A 56 -6.18 -2.71 6.34
N THR A 57 -4.88 -2.97 6.43
CA THR A 57 -4.36 -4.23 6.97
C THR A 57 -4.18 -4.10 8.47
N GLU A 58 -4.17 -5.23 9.15
CA GLU A 58 -3.56 -5.27 10.48
C GLU A 58 -2.05 -5.01 10.39
N SER A 59 -1.44 -4.67 11.52
CA SER A 59 0.01 -4.57 11.61
C SER A 59 0.61 -5.97 11.42
N PHE A 60 1.50 -6.13 10.46
CA PHE A 60 2.23 -7.39 10.26
C PHE A 60 3.74 -7.18 10.39
N PRO A 61 4.48 -8.15 10.95
CA PRO A 61 5.93 -8.07 11.06
C PRO A 61 6.56 -8.15 9.67
N LEU A 62 7.47 -7.23 9.37
CA LEU A 62 8.18 -7.25 8.10
C LEU A 62 9.22 -8.39 8.09
N PRO A 63 9.32 -9.14 6.98
CA PRO A 63 10.35 -10.16 6.84
C PRO A 63 11.73 -9.51 6.71
N GLY A 64 12.71 -10.10 7.38
CA GLY A 64 14.14 -9.76 7.31
C GLY A 64 14.97 -10.67 8.20
#